data_AF-A0A955VW48-F1
#
_entry.id   AF-A0A955VW48-F1
#
_cell.length_a   1.000
_cell.length_b   1.000
_cell.length_c   1.000
_cell.angle_alpha   90.00
_cell.angle_beta   90.00
_cell.angle_gamma   90.00
#
_symmetry.space_group_name_H-M   'P 1'
#
loop_
_entity.id
_entity.type
_entity.pdbx_description
1 polymer ?
#
loop_
_entity_poly.entity_id
_entity_poly.type
_entity_poly.pdbx_seq_one_letter_code
_entity_poly.pdbx_strand_id
1 'polypeptide(L)'
;MSTPRHTLSALLPLASLCVALAAQARPVERFASDTVDDATLTLGILDEAIDGDVRSHCTLRIVVVGTERPFSNGDRIFLWVYEDDLAGDETLWRTDFAITAAELNAQRVDRTLDCSSNFGDDVGGHLEIYGDARVEKDSCGLGCRWDRPTTANIDVLEVQDDAAEEDDGRAAARMLPLGVTAGRIARDQDWFTLQLPDPASVVVQARHRPTAGRLEVELYDGGGAPIGRGADGPDTTRLESMPLPAGQYSVRVQPRDGADYNFYDVELRVETQLCAPGAVQREPCERCGQRESVCGADGRFGPPGECMGVGECEAGTTREVACGDCGTAVETCDAACVWLPAACMNEGECEPGAEEVRDCDGGAQVRQCGPGCVWSDFGVCTPNACADGDERECYDGPAGTAGVGVCRLGGQRCVNGVWASCQGAVVPAMEQCGDGDDNDCNGVADCFDPVCEGVPDCGCTPQPEQCLNGEDDDCDTIADCNDPDCIGTPECGCAPSEAGLCVNGFDDDCDGAIDCSDPDCLSDPACVCAGMDEQCDDGMDDDCDLLIDCADPDCDGVFPCTCLGPPAPESCSNGIDDDCDDDVDCADSDCILSPACAMCMPEICGNGEDEDC
;
A
#
# COMPACT_ATOMS: atom_id res chain seq x y z
N MET A 1 3.99 58.73 7.17
CA MET A 1 5.16 58.41 6.33
C MET A 1 5.26 56.90 6.27
N SER A 2 5.37 56.37 5.04
CA SER A 2 5.57 54.99 4.62
C SER A 2 4.52 53.92 4.98
N THR A 3 3.71 53.62 3.97
CA THR A 3 3.28 52.25 3.61
C THR A 3 4.49 51.42 3.14
N PRO A 4 4.42 50.08 3.18
CA PRO A 4 3.89 49.35 2.02
C PRO A 4 2.87 48.28 2.38
N ARG A 5 1.91 48.07 1.47
CA ARG A 5 0.98 46.94 1.45
C ARG A 5 1.64 45.81 0.65
N HIS A 6 1.83 44.64 1.27
CA HIS A 6 2.11 43.41 0.55
C HIS A 6 0.81 42.83 -0.01
N THR A 7 0.81 42.55 -1.30
CA THR A 7 -0.18 41.79 -2.06
C THR A 7 -0.10 40.32 -1.66
N LEU A 8 -1.19 39.73 -1.13
CA LEU A 8 -1.37 38.28 -1.07
C LEU A 8 -1.70 37.80 -2.50
N SER A 9 -0.80 37.05 -3.11
CA SER A 9 -1.13 36.13 -4.21
C SER A 9 -1.66 34.85 -3.58
N ALA A 10 -2.94 34.57 -3.77
CA ALA A 10 -3.51 33.27 -3.48
C ALA A 10 -3.14 32.31 -4.62
N LEU A 11 -2.23 31.38 -4.34
CA LEU A 11 -1.99 30.21 -5.18
C LEU A 11 -3.11 29.20 -4.91
N LEU A 12 -3.90 28.90 -5.94
CA LEU A 12 -4.82 27.77 -5.95
C LEU A 12 -4.01 26.48 -6.19
N PRO A 13 -4.26 25.38 -5.48
CA PRO A 13 -3.66 24.10 -5.80
C PRO A 13 -4.32 23.54 -7.07
N LEU A 14 -3.49 23.24 -8.07
CA LEU A 14 -3.88 22.44 -9.24
C LEU A 14 -4.00 20.98 -8.77
N ALA A 15 -5.22 20.56 -8.45
CA ALA A 15 -5.54 19.15 -8.36
C ALA A 15 -5.45 18.56 -9.79
N SER A 16 -4.35 17.87 -10.08
CA SER A 16 -4.20 17.07 -11.28
C SER A 16 -5.09 15.84 -11.14
N LEU A 17 -6.29 15.92 -11.69
CA LEU A 17 -7.24 14.81 -11.77
C LEU A 17 -6.83 13.93 -12.96
N CYS A 18 -5.97 12.95 -12.72
CA CYS A 18 -5.76 11.84 -13.66
C CYS A 18 -7.03 10.98 -13.71
N VAL A 19 -8.00 11.38 -14.55
CA VAL A 19 -9.09 10.50 -14.94
C VAL A 19 -8.52 9.50 -15.94
N ALA A 20 -8.21 8.30 -15.47
CA ALA A 20 -8.17 7.15 -16.36
C ALA A 20 -9.55 7.01 -16.99
N LEU A 21 -9.71 7.51 -18.23
CA LEU A 21 -10.89 7.21 -19.04
C LEU A 21 -10.78 5.73 -19.42
N ALA A 22 -11.37 4.87 -18.58
CA ALA A 22 -11.86 3.61 -19.08
C ALA A 22 -12.90 3.96 -20.16
N ALA A 23 -12.52 3.85 -21.43
CA ALA A 23 -13.44 3.89 -22.54
C ALA A 23 -14.37 2.69 -22.40
N GLN A 24 -15.54 2.90 -21.80
CA GLN A 24 -16.53 1.86 -21.55
C GLN A 24 -17.74 2.09 -22.45
N ALA A 25 -18.22 1.00 -23.06
CA ALA A 25 -19.19 0.96 -24.14
C ALA A 25 -20.47 1.77 -23.85
N ARG A 26 -20.91 2.51 -24.86
CA ARG A 26 -22.18 3.25 -24.95
C ARG A 26 -22.88 2.82 -26.24
N PRO A 27 -24.21 2.97 -26.36
CA PRO A 27 -24.89 2.82 -27.64
C PRO A 27 -24.18 3.70 -28.67
N VAL A 28 -23.85 3.11 -29.82
CA VAL A 28 -22.97 3.71 -30.80
C VAL A 28 -23.63 4.96 -31.38
N GLU A 29 -22.87 6.05 -31.50
CA GLU A 29 -23.34 7.27 -32.14
C GLU A 29 -22.64 7.44 -33.49
N ARG A 30 -23.40 7.93 -34.46
CA ARG A 30 -22.90 8.42 -35.73
C ARG A 30 -22.92 9.92 -35.73
N PHE A 31 -21.91 10.49 -36.38
CA PHE A 31 -21.76 11.93 -36.55
C PHE A 31 -21.61 12.28 -38.02
N ALA A 32 -22.31 13.32 -38.44
CA ALA A 32 -22.12 13.99 -39.71
C ALA A 32 -21.85 15.47 -39.47
N SER A 33 -20.98 16.06 -40.27
CA SER A 33 -20.65 17.47 -40.14
C SER A 33 -20.41 18.10 -41.50
N ASP A 34 -20.79 19.36 -41.63
CA ASP A 34 -20.49 20.18 -42.78
C ASP A 34 -20.06 21.58 -42.34
N THR A 35 -19.20 22.20 -43.12
CA THR A 35 -18.69 23.54 -42.89
C THR A 35 -18.88 24.37 -44.14
N VAL A 36 -19.68 25.44 -44.01
CA VAL A 36 -19.86 26.44 -45.06
C VAL A 36 -19.37 27.77 -44.52
N ASP A 37 -18.27 28.22 -45.12
CA ASP A 37 -17.52 29.41 -44.70
C ASP A 37 -17.09 29.35 -43.22
N ASP A 38 -17.65 30.20 -42.37
CA ASP A 38 -17.29 30.32 -40.97
C ASP A 38 -18.28 29.63 -40.00
N ALA A 39 -19.26 28.92 -40.55
CA ALA A 39 -20.24 28.11 -39.83
C ALA A 39 -20.01 26.61 -40.04
N THR A 40 -19.86 25.88 -38.93
CA THR A 40 -19.78 24.42 -38.90
C THR A 40 -20.99 23.86 -38.15
N LEU A 41 -21.71 22.95 -38.79
CA LEU A 41 -22.81 22.19 -38.19
C LEU A 41 -22.35 20.75 -38.00
N THR A 42 -22.62 20.18 -36.84
CA THR A 42 -22.37 18.78 -36.52
C THR A 42 -23.64 18.17 -35.95
N LEU A 43 -24.14 17.11 -36.57
CA LEU A 43 -25.24 16.28 -36.10
C LEU A 43 -24.66 15.00 -35.51
N GLY A 44 -25.08 14.63 -34.30
CA GLY A 44 -24.84 13.34 -33.67
C GLY A 44 -26.15 12.64 -33.38
N ILE A 45 -26.28 11.37 -33.75
CA ILE A 45 -27.47 10.54 -33.52
C ILE A 45 -27.04 9.11 -33.20
N LEU A 46 -27.91 8.33 -32.55
CA LEU A 46 -27.68 6.90 -32.42
C LEU A 46 -27.58 6.24 -33.79
N ASP A 47 -26.77 5.18 -33.90
CA ASP A 47 -26.68 4.39 -35.13
C ASP A 47 -27.92 3.52 -35.39
N GLU A 48 -28.74 3.32 -34.35
CA GLU A 48 -30.02 2.62 -34.38
C GLU A 48 -31.13 3.44 -33.67
N ALA A 49 -32.37 3.29 -34.13
CA ALA A 49 -33.57 3.88 -33.54
C ALA A 49 -34.56 2.77 -33.16
N ILE A 50 -35.15 2.86 -31.97
CA ILE A 50 -36.13 1.85 -31.51
C ILE A 50 -37.50 2.21 -32.11
N ASP A 51 -38.10 1.28 -32.83
CA ASP A 51 -39.46 1.40 -33.38
C ASP A 51 -40.46 1.74 -32.24
N GLY A 52 -41.30 2.75 -32.47
CA GLY A 52 -42.25 3.25 -31.48
C GLY A 52 -41.64 3.98 -30.27
N ASP A 53 -40.31 4.14 -30.19
CA ASP A 53 -39.69 5.07 -29.24
C ASP A 53 -39.92 6.51 -29.68
N VAL A 54 -40.74 7.21 -28.92
CA VAL A 54 -41.07 8.61 -29.16
C VAL A 54 -39.94 9.58 -28.80
N ARG A 55 -38.77 9.09 -28.34
CA ARG A 55 -37.63 9.85 -27.84
C ARG A 55 -36.29 9.25 -28.27
N SER A 56 -36.02 9.28 -29.57
CA SER A 56 -34.68 8.94 -30.07
C SER A 56 -33.66 10.04 -29.75
N HIS A 57 -32.42 9.64 -29.42
CA HIS A 57 -31.38 10.57 -29.02
C HIS A 57 -30.76 11.32 -30.20
N CYS A 58 -30.66 12.65 -30.10
CA CYS A 58 -30.02 13.49 -31.09
C CYS A 58 -29.33 14.69 -30.46
N THR A 59 -28.13 15.00 -30.94
CA THR A 59 -27.38 16.21 -30.60
C THR A 59 -27.07 17.01 -31.85
N LEU A 60 -27.30 18.32 -31.79
CA LEU A 60 -26.95 19.24 -32.86
C LEU A 60 -26.03 20.33 -32.31
N ARG A 61 -24.79 20.37 -32.81
CA ARG A 61 -23.81 21.38 -32.45
C ARG A 61 -23.60 22.35 -33.60
N ILE A 62 -23.71 23.64 -33.31
CA ILE A 62 -23.36 24.71 -34.24
C ILE A 62 -22.18 25.51 -33.68
N VAL A 63 -21.14 25.66 -34.50
CA VAL A 63 -20.01 26.53 -34.24
C VAL A 63 -19.92 27.57 -35.35
N VAL A 64 -20.05 28.85 -35.01
CA VAL A 64 -19.91 29.96 -35.97
C VAL A 64 -18.86 30.93 -35.46
N VAL A 65 -17.86 31.24 -36.28
CA VAL A 65 -16.78 32.17 -35.93
C VAL A 65 -16.91 33.41 -36.82
N GLY A 66 -17.17 34.60 -36.27
CA GLY A 66 -17.42 35.83 -37.06
C GLY A 66 -16.18 36.44 -37.74
N THR A 67 -15.33 35.61 -38.36
CA THR A 67 -14.05 36.02 -38.98
C THR A 67 -14.23 36.74 -40.32
N GLU A 68 -15.25 36.40 -41.11
CA GLU A 68 -15.52 37.13 -42.36
C GLU A 68 -16.29 38.43 -42.07
N ARG A 69 -17.29 38.37 -41.18
CA ARG A 69 -18.03 39.53 -40.69
C ARG A 69 -18.40 39.40 -39.20
N PRO A 70 -18.25 40.48 -38.42
CA PRO A 70 -18.61 40.47 -37.02
C PRO A 70 -20.13 40.39 -36.83
N PHE A 71 -20.55 39.65 -35.81
CA PHE A 71 -21.96 39.62 -35.41
C PHE A 71 -22.48 41.02 -35.05
N SER A 72 -23.78 41.21 -35.22
CA SER A 72 -24.50 42.44 -34.90
C SER A 72 -25.78 42.14 -34.12
N ASN A 73 -26.30 43.14 -33.41
CA ASN A 73 -27.58 43.02 -32.71
C ASN A 73 -28.71 42.83 -33.74
N GLY A 74 -29.41 41.69 -33.67
CA GLY A 74 -30.43 41.28 -34.64
C GLY A 74 -30.09 39.95 -35.34
N ASP A 75 -28.83 39.54 -35.34
CA ASP A 75 -28.40 38.28 -35.97
C ASP A 75 -29.06 37.06 -35.31
N ARG A 76 -29.51 36.11 -36.15
CA ARG A 76 -30.23 34.90 -35.72
C ARG A 76 -29.67 33.67 -36.42
N ILE A 77 -29.69 32.56 -35.70
CA ILE A 77 -29.36 31.25 -36.22
C ILE A 77 -30.61 30.39 -36.17
N PHE A 78 -30.92 29.75 -37.28
CA PHE A 78 -31.99 28.78 -37.41
C PHE A 78 -31.37 27.41 -37.66
N LEU A 79 -31.92 26.38 -37.03
CA LEU A 79 -31.43 25.02 -37.08
C LEU A 79 -32.59 24.08 -37.29
N TRP A 80 -32.39 23.08 -38.15
CA TRP A 80 -33.34 22.03 -38.46
C TRP A 80 -32.65 20.67 -38.46
N VAL A 81 -33.42 19.65 -38.13
CA VAL A 81 -33.11 18.24 -38.38
C VAL A 81 -34.27 17.71 -39.22
N TYR A 82 -33.93 17.08 -40.33
CA TYR A 82 -34.86 16.52 -41.29
C TYR A 82 -34.65 15.02 -41.42
N GLU A 83 -35.70 14.36 -41.87
CA GLU A 83 -35.65 13.02 -42.44
C GLU A 83 -35.81 13.18 -43.96
N ASP A 84 -34.90 12.57 -44.73
CA ASP A 84 -34.85 12.65 -46.20
C ASP A 84 -35.63 11.47 -46.80
N ASP A 85 -36.91 11.68 -47.10
CA ASP A 85 -37.74 10.65 -47.72
C ASP A 85 -37.95 10.90 -49.24
N LEU A 86 -38.49 9.90 -49.94
CA LEU A 86 -38.77 10.02 -51.38
C LEU A 86 -39.95 10.97 -51.71
N ALA A 87 -40.71 11.43 -50.73
CA ALA A 87 -41.89 12.29 -50.87
C ALA A 87 -41.64 13.77 -50.49
N GLY A 88 -40.47 14.08 -49.93
CA GLY A 88 -39.95 15.40 -49.58
C GLY A 88 -39.77 15.61 -48.08
N ASP A 89 -38.64 16.19 -47.70
CA ASP A 89 -38.08 16.20 -46.35
C ASP A 89 -39.05 16.58 -45.22
N GLU A 90 -39.26 15.65 -44.28
CA GLU A 90 -40.01 15.84 -43.05
C GLU A 90 -39.17 16.58 -42.00
N THR A 91 -39.72 17.65 -41.41
CA THR A 91 -39.04 18.33 -40.28
C THR A 91 -39.25 17.57 -38.98
N LEU A 92 -38.21 16.88 -38.52
CA LEU A 92 -38.20 16.16 -37.24
C LEU A 92 -38.04 17.10 -36.04
N TRP A 93 -37.08 18.02 -36.15
CA TRP A 93 -36.78 18.99 -35.10
C TRP A 93 -36.38 20.33 -35.69
N ARG A 94 -36.70 21.42 -34.99
CA ARG A 94 -36.20 22.75 -35.35
C ARG A 94 -36.14 23.67 -34.15
N THR A 95 -35.20 24.60 -34.19
CA THR A 95 -35.14 25.72 -33.26
C THR A 95 -34.51 26.92 -33.91
N ASP A 96 -34.62 28.06 -33.23
CA ASP A 96 -33.87 29.25 -33.58
C ASP A 96 -33.49 30.02 -32.32
N PHE A 97 -32.45 30.84 -32.42
CA PHE A 97 -32.08 31.75 -31.35
C PHE A 97 -31.37 32.99 -31.87
N ALA A 98 -31.46 34.06 -31.08
CA ALA A 98 -30.65 35.25 -31.27
C ALA A 98 -29.29 35.09 -30.60
N ILE A 99 -28.27 35.73 -31.18
CA ILE A 99 -26.93 35.78 -30.60
C ILE A 99 -26.97 36.59 -29.30
N THR A 100 -26.37 36.07 -28.23
CA THR A 100 -26.30 36.75 -26.94
C THR A 100 -25.25 37.86 -26.92
N ALA A 101 -25.33 38.79 -25.97
CA ALA A 101 -24.30 39.82 -25.80
C ALA A 101 -22.89 39.25 -25.55
N ALA A 102 -22.79 38.09 -24.88
CA ALA A 102 -21.52 37.43 -24.64
C ALA A 102 -20.91 36.85 -25.93
N GLU A 103 -21.71 36.13 -26.72
CA GLU A 103 -21.29 35.58 -28.02
C GLU A 103 -20.98 36.67 -29.04
N LEU A 104 -21.74 37.78 -29.01
CA LEU A 104 -21.49 38.98 -29.81
C LEU A 104 -20.11 39.59 -29.50
N ASN A 105 -19.77 39.73 -28.21
CA ASN A 105 -18.45 40.22 -27.79
C ASN A 105 -17.32 39.24 -28.13
N ALA A 106 -17.59 37.93 -28.03
CA ALA A 106 -16.63 36.88 -28.34
C ALA A 106 -16.48 36.63 -29.85
N GLN A 107 -17.37 37.17 -30.68
CA GLN A 107 -17.48 36.88 -32.12
C GLN A 107 -17.51 35.37 -32.42
N ARG A 108 -18.08 34.58 -31.50
CA ARG A 108 -18.14 33.12 -31.60
C ARG A 108 -19.42 32.61 -30.97
N VAL A 109 -20.12 31.76 -31.71
CA VAL A 109 -21.21 30.91 -31.20
C VAL A 109 -20.67 29.48 -31.16
N ASP A 110 -20.82 28.81 -30.03
CA ASP A 110 -20.52 27.37 -29.87
C ASP A 110 -21.59 26.80 -28.95
N ARG A 111 -22.60 26.14 -29.54
CA ARG A 111 -23.73 25.58 -28.81
C ARG A 111 -23.99 24.16 -29.24
N THR A 112 -24.19 23.28 -28.26
CA THR A 112 -24.75 21.95 -28.44
C THR A 112 -26.18 21.95 -27.92
N LEU A 113 -27.10 21.44 -28.73
CA LEU A 113 -28.53 21.41 -28.45
C LEU A 113 -29.01 19.95 -28.49
N ASP A 114 -29.97 19.66 -27.62
CA ASP A 114 -30.70 18.40 -27.64
C ASP A 114 -31.80 18.48 -28.70
N CYS A 115 -31.62 17.72 -29.78
CA CYS A 115 -32.58 17.57 -30.87
C CYS A 115 -33.36 16.27 -30.79
N SER A 116 -33.30 15.57 -29.65
CA SER A 116 -34.03 14.33 -29.44
C SER A 116 -35.52 14.56 -29.69
N SER A 117 -36.10 13.74 -30.55
CA SER A 117 -37.49 13.87 -30.97
C SER A 117 -38.06 12.49 -31.33
N ASN A 118 -39.36 12.45 -31.60
CA ASN A 118 -39.97 11.26 -32.18
C ASN A 118 -39.56 11.22 -33.66
N PHE A 119 -38.57 10.41 -34.00
CA PHE A 119 -38.13 10.26 -35.39
C PHE A 119 -39.12 9.46 -36.25
N GLY A 120 -40.18 8.90 -35.64
CA GLY A 120 -41.34 8.33 -36.32
C GLY A 120 -41.05 7.01 -37.03
N ASP A 121 -42.11 6.22 -37.26
CA ASP A 121 -42.04 5.01 -38.08
C ASP A 121 -41.96 5.45 -39.56
N ASP A 122 -40.87 5.14 -40.25
CA ASP A 122 -40.86 5.22 -41.72
C ASP A 122 -41.63 4.02 -42.29
N VAL A 123 -42.49 4.30 -43.27
CA VAL A 123 -43.22 3.26 -44.01
C VAL A 123 -42.33 2.76 -45.16
N GLY A 124 -41.09 2.32 -44.88
CA GLY A 124 -40.15 2.08 -45.98
C GLY A 124 -38.79 1.45 -45.69
N GLY A 125 -38.12 1.78 -44.60
CA GLY A 125 -36.77 1.32 -44.31
C GLY A 125 -35.98 2.30 -43.43
N HIS A 126 -34.64 2.19 -43.44
CA HIS A 126 -33.72 2.99 -42.62
C HIS A 126 -34.06 4.49 -42.66
N LEU A 127 -33.98 5.18 -41.51
CA LEU A 127 -34.17 6.62 -41.42
C LEU A 127 -32.94 7.34 -42.00
N GLU A 128 -33.14 8.31 -42.89
CA GLU A 128 -32.06 9.09 -43.50
C GLU A 128 -32.03 10.50 -42.88
N ILE A 129 -31.29 10.67 -41.78
CA ILE A 129 -31.39 11.89 -40.95
C ILE A 129 -30.24 12.85 -41.26
N TYR A 130 -30.56 14.14 -41.47
CA TYR A 130 -29.55 15.18 -41.66
C TYR A 130 -29.92 16.50 -40.98
N GLY A 131 -28.91 17.31 -40.68
CA GLY A 131 -29.05 18.63 -40.08
C GLY A 131 -28.83 19.75 -41.10
N ASP A 132 -29.60 20.83 -40.96
CA ASP A 132 -29.44 22.06 -41.73
C ASP A 132 -29.36 23.27 -40.80
N ALA A 133 -28.49 24.22 -41.13
CA ALA A 133 -28.41 25.48 -40.43
C ALA A 133 -28.58 26.65 -41.40
N ARG A 134 -29.13 27.75 -40.89
CA ARG A 134 -29.11 29.03 -41.57
C ARG A 134 -28.67 30.12 -40.61
N VAL A 135 -27.52 30.72 -40.89
CA VAL A 135 -27.00 31.87 -40.16
C VAL A 135 -27.43 33.15 -40.86
N GLU A 136 -28.27 33.94 -40.20
CA GLU A 136 -28.72 35.25 -40.67
C GLU A 136 -27.95 36.37 -39.97
N LYS A 137 -27.04 37.01 -40.72
CA LYS A 137 -26.29 38.19 -40.31
C LYS A 137 -27.04 39.44 -40.83
N ASP A 138 -27.80 40.13 -39.98
CA ASP A 138 -28.71 41.24 -40.32
C ASP A 138 -27.98 42.44 -40.96
N SER A 139 -26.70 42.63 -40.62
CA SER A 139 -25.91 43.81 -40.97
C SER A 139 -25.42 43.86 -42.43
N CYS A 140 -25.60 42.81 -43.24
CA CYS A 140 -24.99 42.74 -44.58
C CYS A 140 -25.92 42.89 -45.79
N GLY A 141 -27.25 42.99 -45.59
CA GLY A 141 -28.22 43.29 -46.64
C GLY A 141 -28.27 42.26 -47.79
N LEU A 142 -28.69 42.68 -49.00
CA LEU A 142 -28.91 41.83 -50.19
C LEU A 142 -27.64 41.14 -50.76
N GLY A 143 -26.46 41.34 -50.17
CA GLY A 143 -25.17 40.92 -50.71
C GLY A 143 -24.47 39.76 -49.97
N CYS A 144 -25.01 39.28 -48.86
CA CYS A 144 -24.43 38.12 -48.16
C CYS A 144 -24.80 36.80 -48.82
N ARG A 145 -23.82 35.90 -48.96
CA ARG A 145 -24.10 34.47 -49.02
C ARG A 145 -24.45 34.07 -47.58
N TRP A 146 -25.61 33.45 -47.40
CA TRP A 146 -26.00 32.89 -46.11
C TRP A 146 -25.10 31.70 -45.83
N ASP A 147 -24.55 31.62 -44.62
CA ASP A 147 -23.87 30.40 -44.19
C ASP A 147 -24.94 29.36 -43.93
N ARG A 148 -24.93 28.31 -44.76
CA ARG A 148 -25.89 27.21 -44.71
C ARG A 148 -25.21 25.86 -44.81
N PRO A 149 -24.48 25.46 -43.76
CA PRO A 149 -23.95 24.10 -43.69
C PRO A 149 -25.11 23.10 -43.56
N THR A 150 -25.02 22.02 -44.32
CA THR A 150 -25.99 20.92 -44.32
C THR A 150 -25.20 19.62 -44.19
N THR A 151 -25.45 18.84 -43.14
CA THR A 151 -24.71 17.60 -42.92
C THR A 151 -25.06 16.56 -43.99
N ALA A 152 -24.18 15.58 -44.20
CA ALA A 152 -24.56 14.38 -44.95
C ALA A 152 -25.67 13.61 -44.22
N ASN A 153 -26.46 12.84 -44.97
CA ASN A 153 -27.44 11.91 -44.41
C ASN A 153 -26.73 10.86 -43.55
N ILE A 154 -27.30 10.60 -42.38
CA ILE A 154 -26.93 9.49 -41.52
C ILE A 154 -28.03 8.44 -41.67
N ASP A 155 -27.67 7.29 -42.25
CA ASP A 155 -28.55 6.12 -42.29
C ASP A 155 -28.61 5.52 -40.87
N VAL A 156 -29.81 5.55 -40.28
CA VAL A 156 -30.13 4.98 -38.97
C VAL A 156 -31.02 3.77 -39.17
N LEU A 157 -30.61 2.62 -38.64
CA LEU A 157 -31.42 1.41 -38.70
C LEU A 157 -32.54 1.48 -37.67
N GLU A 158 -33.78 1.32 -38.13
CA GLU A 158 -34.90 1.11 -37.22
C GLU A 158 -34.94 -0.35 -36.74
N VAL A 159 -34.95 -0.54 -35.42
CA VAL A 159 -34.93 -1.83 -34.75
C VAL A 159 -36.18 -1.99 -33.89
N GLN A 160 -36.83 -3.15 -34.00
CA GLN A 160 -38.01 -3.45 -33.20
C GLN A 160 -37.62 -3.88 -31.78
N ASP A 161 -36.58 -4.70 -31.68
CA ASP A 161 -36.06 -5.29 -30.44
C ASP A 161 -34.68 -5.94 -30.70
N ASP A 162 -34.03 -6.45 -29.65
CA ASP A 162 -32.70 -7.05 -29.75
C ASP A 162 -32.71 -8.53 -30.16
N ALA A 163 -31.53 -9.08 -30.52
CA ALA A 163 -31.41 -10.45 -31.01
C ALA A 163 -31.64 -11.54 -29.92
N ALA A 164 -31.85 -11.14 -28.67
CA ALA A 164 -32.18 -12.00 -27.54
C ALA A 164 -33.65 -12.39 -27.42
N GLU A 165 -34.51 -11.89 -28.29
CA GLU A 165 -35.92 -12.28 -28.26
C GLU A 165 -36.15 -13.77 -28.61
N GLU A 166 -37.10 -14.47 -27.96
CA GLU A 166 -38.08 -14.00 -26.95
C GLU A 166 -37.55 -14.19 -25.52
N ASP A 167 -37.14 -13.14 -24.81
CA ASP A 167 -36.74 -13.22 -23.39
C ASP A 167 -37.58 -12.38 -22.40
N ASP A 168 -38.70 -11.88 -22.92
CA ASP A 168 -39.88 -11.27 -22.29
C ASP A 168 -40.43 -11.86 -20.97
N GLY A 169 -40.05 -13.10 -20.67
CA GLY A 169 -40.61 -13.85 -19.55
C GLY A 169 -39.58 -14.74 -18.88
N ARG A 170 -39.71 -14.91 -17.56
CA ARG A 170 -38.80 -15.75 -16.76
C ARG A 170 -38.64 -17.19 -17.27
N ALA A 171 -39.64 -17.74 -17.96
CA ALA A 171 -39.55 -19.08 -18.55
C ALA A 171 -38.69 -19.13 -19.83
N ALA A 172 -38.54 -18.00 -20.50
CA ALA A 172 -37.73 -17.81 -21.70
C ALA A 172 -36.39 -17.12 -21.41
N ALA A 173 -36.09 -16.88 -20.12
CA ALA A 173 -34.91 -16.16 -19.68
C ALA A 173 -33.61 -16.72 -20.26
N ARG A 174 -32.76 -15.85 -20.80
CA ARG A 174 -31.47 -16.24 -21.39
C ARG A 174 -30.35 -16.25 -20.36
N MET A 175 -29.34 -17.07 -20.58
CA MET A 175 -28.18 -17.08 -19.70
C MET A 175 -27.42 -15.76 -19.81
N LEU A 176 -27.20 -15.08 -18.68
CA LEU A 176 -26.34 -13.90 -18.62
C LEU A 176 -24.91 -14.35 -18.29
N PRO A 177 -23.97 -14.28 -19.25
CA PRO A 177 -22.58 -14.65 -19.00
C PRO A 177 -21.91 -13.64 -18.07
N LEU A 178 -20.82 -14.07 -17.43
CA LEU A 178 -19.93 -13.15 -16.71
C LEU A 178 -19.33 -12.13 -17.69
N GLY A 179 -19.14 -10.90 -17.23
CA GLY A 179 -18.67 -9.78 -18.03
C GLY A 179 -19.81 -9.03 -18.72
N VAL A 180 -19.48 -8.29 -19.78
CA VAL A 180 -20.41 -7.39 -20.48
C VAL A 180 -21.15 -8.14 -21.59
N THR A 181 -22.47 -8.02 -21.58
CA THR A 181 -23.36 -8.37 -22.68
C THR A 181 -23.90 -7.08 -23.27
N ALA A 182 -23.44 -6.74 -24.48
CA ALA A 182 -23.72 -5.45 -25.10
C ALA A 182 -24.85 -5.50 -26.13
N GLY A 183 -25.36 -4.31 -26.50
CA GLY A 183 -26.31 -4.13 -27.61
C GLY A 183 -27.69 -4.68 -27.31
N ARG A 184 -28.18 -4.49 -26.08
CA ARG A 184 -29.52 -4.89 -25.66
C ARG A 184 -30.52 -3.76 -25.82
N ILE A 185 -31.78 -4.11 -26.01
CA ILE A 185 -32.89 -3.16 -26.17
C ILE A 185 -33.94 -3.51 -25.13
N ALA A 186 -34.16 -2.60 -24.18
CA ALA A 186 -35.22 -2.75 -23.20
C ALA A 186 -36.49 -2.11 -23.77
N ARG A 187 -37.26 -2.86 -24.57
CA ARG A 187 -38.61 -2.43 -25.01
C ARG A 187 -39.70 -3.00 -24.09
N ASP A 188 -39.44 -4.17 -23.55
CA ASP A 188 -40.31 -4.89 -22.63
C ASP A 188 -39.48 -5.46 -21.46
N GLN A 189 -39.51 -6.77 -21.21
CA GLN A 189 -38.89 -7.35 -20.03
C GLN A 189 -37.82 -8.35 -20.42
N ASP A 190 -36.57 -7.95 -20.31
CA ASP A 190 -35.47 -8.82 -20.64
C ASP A 190 -35.13 -9.68 -19.41
N TRP A 191 -35.49 -10.95 -19.47
CA TRP A 191 -35.18 -11.89 -18.41
C TRP A 191 -33.88 -12.62 -18.68
N PHE A 192 -33.01 -12.58 -17.68
CA PHE A 192 -31.77 -13.32 -17.64
C PHE A 192 -31.79 -14.39 -16.54
N THR A 193 -31.03 -15.46 -16.73
CA THR A 193 -30.72 -16.45 -15.70
C THR A 193 -29.21 -16.52 -15.46
N LEU A 194 -28.83 -16.70 -14.20
CA LEU A 194 -27.47 -17.01 -13.80
C LEU A 194 -27.46 -18.18 -12.82
N GLN A 195 -26.34 -18.87 -12.77
CA GLN A 195 -26.11 -20.00 -11.88
C GLN A 195 -24.91 -19.67 -10.98
N LEU A 196 -25.12 -19.70 -9.67
CA LEU A 196 -24.04 -19.62 -8.70
C LEU A 196 -23.62 -21.05 -8.31
N PRO A 197 -22.36 -21.45 -8.59
CA PRO A 197 -21.85 -22.76 -8.18
C PRO A 197 -21.56 -22.82 -6.67
N ASP A 198 -21.15 -21.69 -6.09
CA ASP A 198 -20.78 -21.51 -4.69
C ASP A 198 -21.39 -20.21 -4.15
N PRO A 199 -21.44 -20.01 -2.81
CA PRO A 199 -21.92 -18.77 -2.23
C PRO A 199 -21.15 -17.54 -2.74
N ALA A 200 -21.87 -16.55 -3.25
CA ALA A 200 -21.28 -15.37 -3.85
C ALA A 200 -22.24 -14.17 -3.87
N SER A 201 -21.69 -12.96 -3.87
CA SER A 201 -22.43 -11.74 -4.15
C SER A 201 -22.57 -11.55 -5.66
N VAL A 202 -23.72 -11.04 -6.09
CA VAL A 202 -24.03 -10.79 -7.50
C VAL A 202 -24.09 -9.29 -7.71
N VAL A 203 -23.28 -8.82 -8.67
CA VAL A 203 -23.33 -7.43 -9.15
C VAL A 203 -23.83 -7.44 -10.58
N VAL A 204 -24.96 -6.76 -10.82
CA VAL A 204 -25.51 -6.54 -12.14
C VAL A 204 -25.51 -5.05 -12.40
N GLN A 205 -24.94 -4.64 -13.53
CA GLN A 205 -24.92 -3.24 -13.92
C GLN A 205 -25.48 -3.08 -15.32
N ALA A 206 -26.63 -2.43 -15.44
CA ALA A 206 -27.19 -2.01 -16.72
C ALA A 206 -26.74 -0.58 -17.02
N ARG A 207 -25.81 -0.42 -17.95
CA ARG A 207 -25.38 0.89 -18.45
C ARG A 207 -26.29 1.32 -19.58
N HIS A 208 -26.89 2.50 -19.48
CA HIS A 208 -27.96 2.96 -20.39
C HIS A 208 -27.94 4.48 -20.49
N ARG A 209 -28.77 5.06 -21.35
CA ARG A 209 -28.88 6.53 -21.49
C ARG A 209 -30.05 7.07 -20.67
N PRO A 210 -29.81 7.76 -19.54
CA PRO A 210 -30.88 8.26 -18.67
C PRO A 210 -31.87 9.19 -19.37
N THR A 211 -31.43 9.90 -20.41
CA THR A 211 -32.23 10.85 -21.19
C THR A 211 -33.20 10.17 -22.15
N ALA A 212 -32.91 8.95 -22.61
CA ALA A 212 -33.84 8.12 -23.38
C ALA A 212 -34.83 7.38 -22.46
N GLY A 213 -34.43 7.12 -21.21
CA GLY A 213 -35.26 6.44 -20.22
C GLY A 213 -34.41 5.94 -19.05
N ARG A 214 -35.05 5.60 -17.93
CA ARG A 214 -34.38 4.87 -16.84
C ARG A 214 -34.80 3.41 -16.86
N LEU A 215 -33.84 2.54 -16.60
CA LEU A 215 -34.10 1.11 -16.46
C LEU A 215 -34.36 0.72 -15.00
N GLU A 216 -35.03 -0.41 -14.83
CA GLU A 216 -35.17 -1.11 -13.57
C GLU A 216 -34.44 -2.45 -13.69
N VAL A 217 -33.52 -2.71 -12.77
CA VAL A 217 -32.79 -3.98 -12.65
C VAL A 217 -33.23 -4.66 -11.37
N GLU A 218 -33.77 -5.87 -11.45
CA GLU A 218 -34.24 -6.62 -10.29
C GLU A 218 -33.68 -8.04 -10.29
N LEU A 219 -33.33 -8.53 -9.10
CA LEU A 219 -32.83 -9.89 -8.89
C LEU A 219 -33.90 -10.73 -8.21
N TYR A 220 -34.10 -11.95 -8.69
CA TYR A 220 -35.07 -12.92 -8.21
C TYR A 220 -34.39 -14.22 -7.79
N ASP A 221 -34.88 -14.83 -6.72
CA ASP A 221 -34.46 -16.17 -6.32
C ASP A 221 -34.97 -17.28 -7.26
N GLY A 222 -34.55 -18.52 -7.05
CA GLY A 222 -35.01 -19.68 -7.82
C GLY A 222 -36.53 -19.92 -7.73
N GLY A 223 -37.21 -19.43 -6.69
CA GLY A 223 -38.66 -19.47 -6.53
C GLY A 223 -39.41 -18.38 -7.30
N GLY A 224 -38.73 -17.29 -7.68
CA GLY A 224 -39.31 -16.12 -8.35
C GLY A 224 -39.71 -15.01 -7.41
N ALA A 225 -39.24 -15.01 -6.17
CA ALA A 225 -39.40 -13.88 -5.27
C ALA A 225 -38.32 -12.83 -5.54
N PRO A 226 -38.65 -11.53 -5.60
CA PRO A 226 -37.65 -10.48 -5.74
C PRO A 226 -36.82 -10.37 -4.45
N ILE A 227 -35.50 -10.34 -4.60
CA ILE A 227 -34.51 -10.32 -3.51
C ILE A 227 -33.54 -9.15 -3.60
N GLY A 228 -33.55 -8.38 -4.70
CA GLY A 228 -32.71 -7.19 -4.86
C GLY A 228 -33.25 -6.28 -5.96
N ARG A 229 -32.94 -4.99 -5.85
CA ARG A 229 -33.29 -3.97 -6.85
C ARG A 229 -32.11 -3.02 -7.02
N GLY A 230 -31.85 -2.63 -8.27
CA GLY A 230 -30.78 -1.73 -8.63
C GLY A 230 -31.04 -0.29 -8.21
N ALA A 231 -29.95 0.43 -7.93
CA ALA A 231 -29.92 1.87 -7.68
C ALA A 231 -29.39 2.62 -8.91
N ASP A 232 -29.88 3.83 -9.13
CA ASP A 232 -29.44 4.67 -10.25
C ASP A 232 -28.12 5.37 -9.94
N GLY A 233 -27.20 5.27 -10.89
CA GLY A 233 -26.04 6.13 -11.04
C GLY A 233 -26.25 7.17 -12.14
N PRO A 234 -25.19 7.91 -12.51
CA PRO A 234 -25.23 8.89 -13.60
C PRO A 234 -25.77 8.28 -14.90
N ASP A 235 -25.17 7.18 -15.36
CA ASP A 235 -25.46 6.49 -16.63
C ASP A 235 -25.68 4.96 -16.46
N THR A 236 -25.96 4.53 -15.23
CA THR A 236 -26.14 3.11 -14.90
C THR A 236 -27.33 2.89 -13.98
N THR A 237 -27.90 1.69 -13.99
CA THR A 237 -28.69 1.13 -12.88
C THR A 237 -27.94 -0.10 -12.38
N ARG A 238 -27.43 -0.03 -11.15
CA ARG A 238 -26.53 -1.04 -10.57
C ARG A 238 -27.21 -1.73 -9.40
N LEU A 239 -27.29 -3.05 -9.46
CA LEU A 239 -27.74 -3.94 -8.39
C LEU A 239 -26.52 -4.64 -7.80
N GLU A 240 -26.44 -4.67 -6.48
CA GLU A 240 -25.47 -5.44 -5.73
C GLU A 240 -26.20 -6.20 -4.64
N SER A 241 -26.03 -7.52 -4.60
CA SER A 241 -26.65 -8.39 -3.60
C SER A 241 -25.73 -8.59 -2.40
N MET A 242 -26.30 -8.89 -1.23
CA MET A 242 -25.57 -9.63 -0.20
C MET A 242 -25.18 -11.01 -0.73
N PRO A 243 -24.22 -11.71 -0.10
CA PRO A 243 -23.86 -13.05 -0.53
C PRO A 243 -25.06 -14.00 -0.57
N LEU A 244 -25.25 -14.63 -1.73
CA LEU A 244 -26.34 -15.55 -2.01
C LEU A 244 -25.80 -16.99 -1.99
N PRO A 245 -26.59 -17.97 -1.53
CA PRO A 245 -26.17 -19.37 -1.58
C PRO A 245 -26.03 -19.87 -3.02
N ALA A 246 -25.33 -20.99 -3.19
CA ALA A 246 -25.29 -21.70 -4.47
C ALA A 246 -26.72 -22.03 -4.95
N GLY A 247 -27.03 -21.71 -6.21
CA GLY A 247 -28.39 -21.79 -6.71
C GLY A 247 -28.60 -21.08 -8.03
N GLN A 248 -29.80 -21.27 -8.59
CA GLN A 248 -30.22 -20.58 -9.80
C GLN A 248 -30.94 -19.28 -9.44
N TYR A 249 -30.60 -18.22 -10.14
CA TYR A 249 -31.21 -16.89 -9.99
C TYR A 249 -31.68 -16.37 -11.35
N SER A 250 -32.56 -15.37 -11.29
CA SER A 250 -33.01 -14.64 -12.48
C SER A 250 -32.82 -13.15 -12.26
N VAL A 251 -32.40 -12.44 -13.30
CA VAL A 251 -32.34 -10.98 -13.33
C VAL A 251 -33.36 -10.51 -14.34
N ARG A 252 -34.09 -9.44 -14.03
CA ARG A 252 -34.94 -8.76 -14.99
C ARG A 252 -34.41 -7.36 -15.21
N VAL A 253 -34.27 -6.98 -16.48
CA VAL A 253 -34.07 -5.60 -16.90
C VAL A 253 -35.33 -5.15 -17.64
N GLN A 254 -35.86 -3.98 -17.31
CA GLN A 254 -37.05 -3.45 -18.00
C GLN A 254 -37.06 -1.91 -17.99
N PRO A 255 -37.80 -1.26 -18.89
CA PRO A 255 -38.13 0.16 -18.78
C PRO A 255 -38.85 0.48 -17.48
N ARG A 256 -38.49 1.59 -16.84
CA ARG A 256 -39.21 2.06 -15.64
C ARG A 256 -40.55 2.72 -15.97
N ASP A 257 -40.64 3.32 -17.16
CA ASP A 257 -41.88 3.78 -17.77
C ASP A 257 -42.05 3.01 -19.08
N GLY A 258 -43.25 2.53 -19.39
CA GLY A 258 -43.51 1.71 -20.57
C GLY A 258 -43.36 2.45 -21.91
N ALA A 259 -43.08 3.75 -21.87
CA ALA A 259 -42.78 4.60 -23.03
C ALA A 259 -41.32 5.10 -23.05
N ASP A 260 -40.45 4.56 -22.19
CA ASP A 260 -39.04 4.94 -21.99
C ASP A 260 -38.12 3.77 -22.41
N TYR A 261 -38.15 3.41 -23.69
CA TYR A 261 -37.29 2.36 -24.22
C TYR A 261 -35.82 2.79 -24.17
N ASN A 262 -34.90 1.84 -24.05
CA ASN A 262 -33.49 2.17 -23.95
C ASN A 262 -32.59 1.11 -24.55
N PHE A 263 -31.51 1.55 -25.18
CA PHE A 263 -30.37 0.69 -25.45
C PHE A 263 -29.51 0.57 -24.20
N TYR A 264 -29.09 -0.65 -23.87
CA TYR A 264 -28.23 -0.89 -22.72
C TYR A 264 -27.23 -2.01 -22.93
N ASP A 265 -26.17 -1.93 -22.14
CA ASP A 265 -25.24 -3.03 -21.94
C ASP A 265 -25.40 -3.52 -20.51
N VAL A 266 -25.53 -4.84 -20.32
CA VAL A 266 -25.62 -5.44 -19.00
C VAL A 266 -24.35 -6.19 -18.67
N GLU A 267 -23.76 -5.84 -17.53
CA GLU A 267 -22.58 -6.49 -17.01
C GLU A 267 -22.93 -7.33 -15.79
N LEU A 268 -22.49 -8.59 -15.77
CA LEU A 268 -22.58 -9.46 -14.61
C LEU A 268 -21.18 -9.70 -14.03
N ARG A 269 -21.02 -9.41 -12.73
CA ARG A 269 -19.88 -9.86 -11.93
C ARG A 269 -20.38 -10.70 -10.76
N VAL A 270 -19.60 -11.72 -10.43
CA VAL A 270 -19.85 -12.59 -9.28
C VAL A 270 -18.63 -12.49 -8.37
N GLU A 271 -18.87 -12.08 -7.13
CA GLU A 271 -17.83 -11.93 -6.13
C GLU A 271 -17.97 -13.08 -5.13
N THR A 272 -17.06 -14.04 -5.22
CA THR A 272 -17.10 -15.25 -4.37
C THR A 272 -16.95 -14.89 -2.90
N GLN A 273 -17.84 -15.42 -2.07
CA GLN A 273 -17.73 -15.32 -0.63
C GLN A 273 -16.69 -16.34 -0.13
N LEU A 274 -15.59 -15.85 0.44
CA LEU A 274 -14.52 -16.70 0.96
C LEU A 274 -14.90 -17.32 2.32
N CYS A 275 -15.73 -16.64 3.10
CA CYS A 275 -16.11 -17.05 4.44
C CYS A 275 -17.53 -16.61 4.85
N ALA A 276 -18.15 -17.33 5.79
CA ALA A 276 -19.44 -16.94 6.36
C ALA A 276 -19.28 -15.78 7.36
N PRO A 277 -20.20 -14.79 7.43
CA PRO A 277 -20.06 -13.65 8.32
C PRO A 277 -19.95 -14.08 9.79
N GLY A 278 -18.95 -13.56 10.49
CA GLY A 278 -18.62 -13.95 11.87
C GLY A 278 -17.85 -15.26 11.99
N ALA A 279 -17.48 -15.92 10.88
CA ALA A 279 -16.49 -16.99 10.92
C ALA A 279 -15.15 -16.43 11.43
N VAL A 280 -14.42 -17.23 12.19
CA VAL A 280 -13.09 -16.88 12.70
C VAL A 280 -12.08 -17.81 12.06
N GLN A 281 -11.04 -17.24 11.47
CA GLN A 281 -9.86 -17.95 11.00
C GLN A 281 -8.74 -17.74 12.01
N ARG A 282 -7.99 -18.81 12.27
CA ARG A 282 -6.81 -18.79 13.13
C ARG A 282 -5.59 -19.13 12.29
N GLU A 283 -4.56 -18.32 12.41
CA GLU A 283 -3.30 -18.53 11.72
C GLU A 283 -2.16 -18.55 12.74
N PRO A 284 -1.14 -19.40 12.52
CA PRO A 284 0.08 -19.31 13.30
C PRO A 284 0.77 -17.96 13.03
N CYS A 285 1.40 -17.44 14.07
CA CYS A 285 2.30 -16.28 13.99
C CYS A 285 3.54 -16.55 14.85
N GLU A 286 4.36 -15.52 15.06
CA GLU A 286 5.67 -15.62 15.73
C GLU A 286 5.66 -16.45 17.02
N ARG A 287 6.71 -17.27 17.19
CA ARG A 287 7.00 -18.10 18.37
C ARG A 287 5.77 -18.82 18.95
N CYS A 288 5.20 -19.75 18.18
CA CYS A 288 4.01 -20.54 18.53
C CYS A 288 2.72 -19.74 18.79
N GLY A 289 2.73 -18.42 18.55
CA GLY A 289 1.56 -17.57 18.71
C GLY A 289 0.46 -17.88 17.69
N GLN A 290 -0.73 -17.39 17.98
CA GLN A 290 -1.88 -17.42 17.07
C GLN A 290 -2.49 -16.04 16.91
N ARG A 291 -2.84 -15.69 15.69
CA ARG A 291 -3.63 -14.50 15.36
C ARG A 291 -4.98 -14.93 14.81
N GLU A 292 -5.99 -14.09 15.03
CA GLU A 292 -7.36 -14.34 14.58
C GLU A 292 -7.81 -13.27 13.58
N SER A 293 -8.51 -13.71 12.53
CA SER A 293 -9.24 -12.84 11.60
C SER A 293 -10.72 -13.16 11.67
N VAL A 294 -11.58 -12.13 11.67
CA VAL A 294 -13.03 -12.30 11.66
C VAL A 294 -13.58 -11.96 10.29
N CYS A 295 -14.43 -12.83 9.77
CA CYS A 295 -15.10 -12.63 8.49
C CYS A 295 -16.16 -11.53 8.61
N GLY A 296 -16.04 -10.51 7.77
CA GLY A 296 -16.97 -9.40 7.67
C GLY A 296 -18.31 -9.80 7.07
N ALA A 297 -19.26 -8.85 7.06
CA ALA A 297 -20.57 -9.02 6.42
C ALA A 297 -20.47 -9.11 4.88
N ASP A 298 -19.34 -8.65 4.32
CA ASP A 298 -18.92 -8.73 2.93
C ASP A 298 -18.38 -10.12 2.54
N GLY A 299 -18.26 -11.05 3.50
CA GLY A 299 -17.84 -12.42 3.21
C GLY A 299 -16.33 -12.59 3.00
N ARG A 300 -15.52 -11.64 3.47
CA ARG A 300 -14.06 -11.68 3.45
C ARG A 300 -13.50 -11.59 4.88
N PHE A 301 -12.36 -12.22 5.13
CA PHE A 301 -11.66 -12.03 6.40
C PHE A 301 -11.05 -10.63 6.45
N GLY A 302 -11.27 -9.92 7.56
CA GLY A 302 -10.56 -8.67 7.82
C GLY A 302 -9.06 -8.90 8.03
N PRO A 303 -8.28 -7.82 8.18
CA PRO A 303 -6.86 -7.94 8.52
C PRO A 303 -6.70 -8.79 9.80
N PRO A 304 -5.67 -9.65 9.86
CA PRO A 304 -5.43 -10.45 11.04
C PRO A 304 -5.14 -9.57 12.25
N GLY A 305 -5.69 -9.95 13.41
CA GLY A 305 -5.42 -9.27 14.68
C GLY A 305 -3.98 -9.47 15.17
N GLU A 306 -3.70 -8.91 16.34
CA GLU A 306 -2.40 -9.06 16.99
C GLU A 306 -2.08 -10.53 17.30
N CYS A 307 -0.79 -10.86 17.29
CA CYS A 307 -0.31 -12.20 17.64
C CYS A 307 -0.50 -12.43 19.15
N MET A 308 -1.32 -13.40 19.52
CA MET A 308 -1.59 -13.77 20.91
C MET A 308 -0.86 -15.06 21.27
N GLY A 309 -0.34 -15.15 22.49
CA GLY A 309 0.32 -16.37 22.98
C GLY A 309 1.71 -16.59 22.37
N VAL A 310 2.42 -15.50 22.05
CA VAL A 310 3.82 -15.53 21.65
C VAL A 310 4.65 -16.12 22.80
N GLY A 311 5.36 -17.21 22.53
CA GLY A 311 6.21 -17.87 23.49
C GLY A 311 7.60 -17.25 23.60
N GLU A 312 8.32 -17.63 24.65
CA GLU A 312 9.63 -17.07 25.01
C GLU A 312 10.76 -17.55 24.07
N CYS A 313 10.51 -18.60 23.29
CA CYS A 313 11.49 -19.25 22.43
C CYS A 313 10.86 -19.85 21.18
N GLU A 314 11.68 -20.25 20.22
CA GLU A 314 11.21 -20.96 19.03
C GLU A 314 11.15 -22.47 19.31
N ALA A 315 10.01 -23.10 19.00
CA ALA A 315 9.80 -24.53 19.27
C ALA A 315 10.90 -25.41 18.67
N GLY A 316 11.49 -26.26 19.52
CA GLY A 316 12.58 -27.16 19.14
C GLY A 316 13.99 -26.56 19.24
N THR A 317 14.13 -25.26 19.50
CA THR A 317 15.44 -24.66 19.79
C THR A 317 15.97 -25.10 21.15
N THR A 318 17.28 -24.99 21.34
CA THR A 318 17.96 -25.31 22.60
C THR A 318 18.79 -24.15 23.08
N ARG A 319 18.88 -23.93 24.39
CA ARG A 319 19.80 -22.98 25.01
C ARG A 319 20.63 -23.64 26.10
N GLU A 320 21.87 -23.20 26.25
CA GLU A 320 22.70 -23.56 27.39
C GLU A 320 22.49 -22.53 28.51
N VAL A 321 22.13 -23.00 29.69
CA VAL A 321 22.01 -22.17 30.89
C VAL A 321 22.96 -22.69 31.97
N ALA A 322 23.58 -21.77 32.69
CA ALA A 322 24.36 -22.12 33.87
C ALA A 322 23.43 -22.65 34.98
N CYS A 323 23.90 -23.65 35.72
CA CYS A 323 23.13 -24.26 36.80
C CYS A 323 24.07 -24.83 37.87
N GLY A 324 23.57 -24.96 39.10
CA GLY A 324 24.39 -25.45 40.23
C GLY A 324 25.62 -24.56 40.48
N ASP A 325 26.74 -25.17 40.88
CA ASP A 325 27.97 -24.44 41.23
C ASP A 325 28.77 -24.00 39.99
N CYS A 326 29.07 -24.91 39.06
CA CYS A 326 29.65 -24.61 37.72
C CYS A 326 29.09 -25.49 36.61
N GLY A 327 27.86 -25.98 36.78
CA GLY A 327 27.24 -26.87 35.81
C GLY A 327 26.60 -26.12 34.65
N THR A 328 26.30 -26.88 33.60
CA THR A 328 25.49 -26.41 32.47
C THR A 328 24.31 -27.34 32.26
N ALA A 329 23.16 -26.75 31.93
CA ALA A 329 21.96 -27.47 31.51
C ALA A 329 21.58 -27.01 30.11
N VAL A 330 21.13 -27.97 29.28
CA VAL A 330 20.65 -27.68 27.93
C VAL A 330 19.13 -27.76 27.94
N GLU A 331 18.48 -26.61 28.01
CA GLU A 331 17.02 -26.51 27.95
C GLU A 331 16.55 -26.62 26.50
N THR A 332 15.41 -27.27 26.28
CA THR A 332 14.78 -27.38 24.96
C THR A 332 13.43 -26.68 24.99
N CYS A 333 13.18 -25.85 23.98
CA CYS A 333 11.91 -25.15 23.81
C CYS A 333 10.83 -26.14 23.35
N ASP A 334 9.70 -26.21 24.05
CA ASP A 334 8.61 -27.12 23.69
C ASP A 334 7.70 -26.57 22.58
N ALA A 335 6.69 -27.35 22.19
CA ALA A 335 5.72 -26.96 21.17
C ALA A 335 4.75 -25.85 21.62
N ALA A 336 4.77 -25.48 22.91
CA ALA A 336 4.08 -24.30 23.44
C ALA A 336 5.03 -23.10 23.54
N CYS A 337 6.25 -23.22 22.99
CA CYS A 337 7.29 -22.21 22.99
C CYS A 337 7.71 -21.78 24.42
N VAL A 338 7.81 -22.76 25.33
CA VAL A 338 8.32 -22.58 26.70
C VAL A 338 9.58 -23.42 26.90
N TRP A 339 10.57 -22.85 27.58
CA TRP A 339 11.79 -23.57 27.96
C TRP A 339 11.49 -24.69 28.95
N LEU A 340 11.78 -25.94 28.57
CA LEU A 340 11.63 -27.07 29.47
C LEU A 340 12.83 -27.17 30.43
N PRO A 341 12.59 -27.38 31.73
CA PRO A 341 13.66 -27.59 32.70
C PRO A 341 14.55 -28.78 32.32
N ALA A 342 15.85 -28.57 32.31
CA ALA A 342 16.85 -29.61 32.04
C ALA A 342 17.67 -29.95 33.28
N ALA A 343 18.21 -31.17 33.32
CA ALA A 343 19.07 -31.61 34.41
C ALA A 343 20.45 -30.93 34.32
N CYS A 344 20.96 -30.48 35.45
CA CYS A 344 22.28 -29.86 35.52
C CYS A 344 23.39 -30.92 35.35
N MET A 345 24.38 -30.61 34.51
CA MET A 345 25.53 -31.48 34.25
C MET A 345 26.83 -30.76 34.62
N ASN A 346 27.87 -31.51 35.01
CA ASN A 346 29.22 -31.00 35.29
C ASN A 346 29.32 -29.96 36.43
N GLU A 347 28.56 -30.10 37.51
CA GLU A 347 28.52 -29.16 38.65
C GLU A 347 29.87 -28.93 39.38
N GLY A 348 30.92 -29.68 39.05
CA GLY A 348 32.24 -29.57 39.68
C GLY A 348 32.31 -30.20 41.07
N GLU A 349 33.45 -30.07 41.75
CA GLU A 349 33.70 -30.68 43.07
C GLU A 349 33.45 -29.72 44.25
N CYS A 350 33.32 -28.42 43.97
CA CYS A 350 33.18 -27.36 44.97
C CYS A 350 32.58 -26.08 44.40
N GLU A 351 31.98 -25.26 45.28
CA GLU A 351 31.47 -23.92 44.97
C GLU A 351 32.62 -22.91 44.74
N PRO A 352 32.60 -22.08 43.68
CA PRO A 352 33.67 -21.10 43.40
C PRO A 352 33.92 -20.15 44.58
N GLY A 353 35.19 -19.95 44.93
CA GLY A 353 35.56 -19.11 46.08
C GLY A 353 35.41 -19.78 47.44
N ALA A 354 34.85 -20.99 47.52
CA ALA A 354 34.87 -21.76 48.75
C ALA A 354 36.32 -22.01 49.20
N GLU A 355 36.53 -21.95 50.51
CA GLU A 355 37.83 -22.23 51.13
C GLU A 355 37.74 -23.52 51.95
N GLU A 356 38.73 -24.39 51.74
CA GLU A 356 38.92 -25.54 52.63
C GLU A 356 40.21 -25.37 53.41
N VAL A 357 40.07 -25.44 54.73
CA VAL A 357 41.18 -25.33 55.67
C VAL A 357 41.49 -26.71 56.23
N ARG A 358 42.75 -27.12 56.13
CA ARG A 358 43.24 -28.31 56.83
C ARG A 358 44.35 -27.95 57.82
N ASP A 359 44.35 -28.63 58.95
CA ASP A 359 45.39 -28.49 59.95
C ASP A 359 46.74 -29.02 59.42
N CYS A 360 47.82 -28.32 59.77
CA CYS A 360 49.20 -28.76 59.58
C CYS A 360 50.01 -28.52 60.86
N ASP A 361 51.19 -29.13 60.98
CA ASP A 361 52.03 -29.05 62.18
C ASP A 361 52.44 -27.59 62.48
N GLY A 362 51.67 -26.92 63.34
CA GLY A 362 51.92 -25.55 63.80
C GLY A 362 51.28 -24.43 62.98
N GLY A 363 50.33 -24.73 62.10
CA GLY A 363 49.65 -23.74 61.26
C GLY A 363 48.41 -24.29 60.55
N ALA A 364 47.93 -23.57 59.52
CA ALA A 364 46.86 -24.03 58.65
C ALA A 364 47.30 -23.98 57.18
N GLN A 365 46.80 -24.92 56.37
CA GLN A 365 46.87 -24.83 54.91
C GLN A 365 45.47 -24.53 54.38
N VAL A 366 45.37 -23.54 53.52
CA VAL A 366 44.12 -23.17 52.84
C VAL A 366 44.25 -23.55 51.37
N ARG A 367 43.19 -24.11 50.79
CA ARG A 367 42.98 -24.17 49.34
C ARG A 367 41.70 -23.45 48.99
N GLN A 368 41.65 -22.91 47.77
CA GLN A 368 40.50 -22.19 47.25
C GLN A 368 39.92 -22.96 46.07
N CYS A 369 38.60 -22.96 45.96
CA CYS A 369 37.92 -23.46 44.78
C CYS A 369 38.02 -22.43 43.66
N GLY A 370 38.60 -22.81 42.52
CA GLY A 370 38.73 -21.93 41.36
C GLY A 370 37.40 -21.71 40.62
N PRO A 371 37.36 -20.78 39.65
CA PRO A 371 36.16 -20.47 38.85
C PRO A 371 35.66 -21.64 37.98
N GLY A 372 36.45 -22.71 37.84
CA GLY A 372 36.03 -23.96 37.18
C GLY A 372 35.48 -25.02 38.14
N CYS A 373 35.13 -24.66 39.38
CA CYS A 373 34.67 -25.58 40.43
C CYS A 373 35.62 -26.76 40.70
N VAL A 374 36.91 -26.48 40.62
CA VAL A 374 37.98 -27.43 40.96
C VAL A 374 38.82 -26.83 42.07
N TRP A 375 39.09 -27.64 43.09
CA TRP A 375 39.97 -27.28 44.19
C TRP A 375 41.39 -27.01 43.71
N SER A 376 41.99 -25.91 44.16
CA SER A 376 43.43 -25.72 44.06
C SER A 376 44.18 -26.73 44.94
N ASP A 377 45.49 -26.86 44.70
CA ASP A 377 46.36 -27.50 45.67
C ASP A 377 46.33 -26.73 47.00
N PHE A 378 46.51 -27.45 48.12
CA PHE A 378 46.66 -26.83 49.43
C PHE A 378 47.93 -25.98 49.49
N GLY A 379 47.77 -24.71 49.86
CA GLY A 379 48.86 -23.76 50.03
C GLY A 379 49.87 -24.18 51.10
N VAL A 380 50.96 -23.43 51.22
CA VAL A 380 51.99 -23.69 52.25
C VAL A 380 51.44 -23.48 53.67
N CYS A 381 51.94 -24.23 54.65
CA CYS A 381 51.51 -24.12 56.05
C CYS A 381 51.90 -22.75 56.61
N THR A 382 50.92 -21.90 56.91
CA THR A 382 51.16 -20.56 57.46
C THR A 382 50.93 -20.58 58.98
N PRO A 383 51.87 -20.04 59.79
CA PRO A 383 51.65 -19.85 61.22
C PRO A 383 50.57 -18.79 61.46
N ASN A 384 49.57 -19.11 62.27
CA ASN A 384 48.42 -18.24 62.58
C ASN A 384 48.75 -17.02 63.48
N ALA A 385 49.95 -16.43 63.38
CA ALA A 385 50.38 -15.32 64.23
C ALA A 385 50.92 -14.13 63.45
N CYS A 386 50.38 -12.93 63.71
CA CYS A 386 50.92 -11.64 63.28
C CYS A 386 51.80 -11.01 64.39
N ALA A 387 52.66 -10.05 64.08
CA ALA A 387 53.39 -9.31 65.11
C ALA A 387 52.56 -8.12 65.61
N ASP A 388 52.56 -7.89 66.93
CA ASP A 388 51.77 -6.81 67.54
C ASP A 388 52.13 -5.44 66.93
N GLY A 389 51.14 -4.76 66.35
CA GLY A 389 51.34 -3.50 65.63
C GLY A 389 51.45 -3.60 64.10
N ASP A 390 51.50 -4.79 63.50
CA ASP A 390 51.42 -4.95 62.05
C ASP A 390 50.07 -4.43 61.52
N GLU A 391 50.06 -3.87 60.30
CA GLU A 391 48.86 -3.38 59.60
C GLU A 391 48.69 -4.11 58.27
N ARG A 392 47.44 -4.43 57.90
CA ARG A 392 47.08 -5.00 56.59
C ARG A 392 45.75 -4.44 56.11
N GLU A 393 45.54 -4.48 54.79
CA GLU A 393 44.23 -4.25 54.19
C GLU A 393 43.28 -5.41 54.52
N CYS A 394 41.99 -5.10 54.61
CA CYS A 394 40.94 -6.06 54.90
C CYS A 394 39.64 -5.64 54.22
N TYR A 395 38.78 -6.62 53.99
CA TYR A 395 37.43 -6.41 53.51
C TYR A 395 36.57 -7.53 54.08
N ASP A 396 35.48 -7.17 54.75
CA ASP A 396 34.57 -8.14 55.38
C ASP A 396 33.30 -8.37 54.52
N GLY A 397 33.22 -7.78 53.32
CA GLY A 397 32.15 -7.98 52.36
C GLY A 397 32.42 -9.13 51.37
N PRO A 398 31.44 -9.50 50.54
CA PRO A 398 31.59 -10.54 49.50
C PRO A 398 32.79 -10.31 48.57
N ALA A 399 33.36 -11.40 48.05
CA ALA A 399 34.43 -11.28 47.05
C ALA A 399 33.88 -10.63 45.77
N GLY A 400 34.59 -9.64 45.22
CA GLY A 400 34.19 -8.93 44.00
C GLY A 400 33.57 -7.55 44.23
N THR A 401 33.10 -7.22 45.45
CA THR A 401 32.46 -5.92 45.73
C THR A 401 33.43 -4.86 46.28
N ALA A 402 34.67 -5.24 46.58
CA ALA A 402 35.66 -4.31 47.11
C ALA A 402 36.12 -3.30 46.04
N GLY A 403 35.88 -2.00 46.27
CA GLY A 403 36.24 -0.93 45.35
C GLY A 403 35.22 -0.65 44.26
N VAL A 404 34.03 -1.26 44.35
CA VAL A 404 32.87 -1.03 43.47
C VAL A 404 31.88 -0.13 44.21
N GLY A 405 31.35 0.89 43.55
CA GLY A 405 30.44 1.86 44.16
C GLY A 405 31.02 2.51 45.43
N VAL A 406 30.22 2.54 46.50
CA VAL A 406 30.64 3.08 47.81
C VAL A 406 31.54 2.13 48.60
N CYS A 407 31.65 0.87 48.17
CA CYS A 407 32.40 -0.15 48.90
C CYS A 407 33.91 0.07 48.82
N ARG A 408 34.57 -0.01 49.98
CA ARG A 408 36.02 0.19 50.07
C ARG A 408 36.68 -0.67 51.12
N LEU A 409 37.96 -0.94 50.87
CA LEU A 409 38.86 -1.65 51.78
C LEU A 409 39.05 -0.88 53.09
N GLY A 410 39.15 -1.62 54.18
CA GLY A 410 39.54 -1.12 55.49
C GLY A 410 40.95 -1.56 55.88
N GLY A 411 41.35 -1.26 57.13
CA GLY A 411 42.59 -1.72 57.73
C GLY A 411 42.37 -2.58 58.97
N GLN A 412 43.18 -3.63 59.13
CA GLN A 412 43.29 -4.42 60.36
C GLN A 412 44.66 -4.19 60.99
N ARG A 413 44.66 -4.05 62.32
CA ARG A 413 45.90 -4.03 63.11
C ARG A 413 46.01 -5.32 63.92
N CYS A 414 47.22 -5.87 63.99
CA CYS A 414 47.50 -7.00 64.85
C CYS A 414 47.54 -6.58 66.32
N VAL A 415 46.77 -7.28 67.17
CA VAL A 415 46.75 -7.09 68.62
C VAL A 415 46.92 -8.45 69.32
N ASN A 416 47.97 -8.59 70.13
CA ASN A 416 48.31 -9.83 70.87
C ASN A 416 48.46 -11.07 69.97
N GLY A 417 49.00 -10.91 68.76
CA GLY A 417 49.24 -12.00 67.82
C GLY A 417 48.02 -12.42 66.99
N VAL A 418 46.89 -11.69 67.10
CA VAL A 418 45.66 -11.92 66.34
C VAL A 418 45.28 -10.63 65.61
N TRP A 419 44.86 -10.73 64.36
CA TRP A 419 44.32 -9.60 63.62
C TRP A 419 43.00 -9.14 64.25
N ALA A 420 42.90 -7.85 64.57
CA ALA A 420 41.65 -7.26 65.05
C ALA A 420 40.60 -7.19 63.92
N SER A 421 39.38 -6.73 64.23
CA SER A 421 38.32 -6.51 63.24
C SER A 421 38.71 -5.49 62.18
N CYS A 422 38.17 -5.62 60.97
CA CYS A 422 38.39 -4.65 59.90
C CYS A 422 37.81 -3.28 60.28
N GLN A 423 38.64 -2.24 60.27
CA GLN A 423 38.20 -0.87 60.56
C GLN A 423 38.22 -0.03 59.28
N GLY A 424 37.14 0.70 59.04
CA GLY A 424 37.02 1.64 57.92
C GLY A 424 36.56 1.03 56.59
N ALA A 425 36.33 -0.29 56.54
CA ALA A 425 35.69 -0.92 55.39
C ALA A 425 34.23 -0.47 55.25
N VAL A 426 33.79 -0.26 54.01
CA VAL A 426 32.39 -0.08 53.62
C VAL A 426 32.03 -1.30 52.79
N VAL A 427 31.01 -2.04 53.23
CA VAL A 427 30.55 -3.30 52.61
C VAL A 427 29.16 -3.08 52.00
N PRO A 428 28.70 -3.98 51.09
CA PRO A 428 27.41 -3.83 50.43
C PRO A 428 26.26 -3.59 51.39
N ALA A 429 25.41 -2.64 51.05
CA ALA A 429 24.14 -2.37 51.68
C ALA A 429 22.99 -2.66 50.71
N MET A 430 21.75 -2.39 51.12
CA MET A 430 20.61 -2.42 50.19
C MET A 430 20.65 -1.15 49.35
N GLU A 431 20.36 -1.29 48.06
CA GLU A 431 20.33 -0.17 47.11
C GLU A 431 19.32 0.90 47.53
N GLN A 432 19.80 2.15 47.61
CA GLN A 432 18.95 3.33 47.80
C GLN A 432 18.73 3.97 46.44
N CYS A 433 17.62 3.63 45.80
CA CYS A 433 17.34 3.92 44.39
C CYS A 433 17.34 5.39 43.94
N GLY A 434 17.73 6.37 44.75
CA GLY A 434 17.77 7.77 44.32
C GLY A 434 18.81 8.63 45.05
N ASP A 435 19.91 8.02 45.50
CA ASP A 435 21.02 8.76 46.11
C ASP A 435 22.25 8.92 45.20
N GLY A 436 22.22 8.34 43.99
CA GLY A 436 23.26 8.45 42.97
C GLY A 436 24.48 7.55 43.22
N ASP A 437 24.43 6.68 44.23
CA ASP A 437 25.54 5.87 44.68
C ASP A 437 25.19 4.38 44.59
N ASP A 438 26.03 3.56 43.94
CA ASP A 438 25.95 2.09 43.99
C ASP A 438 26.23 1.59 45.42
N ASN A 439 25.16 1.32 46.18
CA ASN A 439 25.21 0.99 47.60
C ASN A 439 25.37 -0.51 47.86
N ASP A 440 24.86 -1.36 46.97
CA ASP A 440 25.01 -2.81 47.04
C ASP A 440 26.30 -3.32 46.36
N CYS A 441 27.03 -2.41 45.70
CA CYS A 441 28.35 -2.58 45.12
C CYS A 441 28.38 -3.66 44.03
N ASN A 442 27.30 -3.75 43.25
CA ASN A 442 27.16 -4.68 42.13
C ASN A 442 27.61 -4.08 40.78
N GLY A 443 27.95 -2.78 40.75
CA GLY A 443 28.45 -2.06 39.57
C GLY A 443 27.42 -1.22 38.82
N VAL A 444 26.17 -1.19 39.27
CA VAL A 444 25.10 -0.33 38.76
C VAL A 444 24.47 0.45 39.91
N ALA A 445 23.88 1.61 39.63
CA ALA A 445 23.32 2.50 40.66
C ALA A 445 21.89 2.91 40.27
N ASP A 446 21.07 3.18 41.29
CA ASP A 446 19.71 3.74 41.14
C ASP A 446 18.84 3.01 40.10
N CYS A 447 18.32 3.71 39.07
CA CYS A 447 17.40 3.14 38.08
C CYS A 447 18.01 2.00 37.24
N PHE A 448 19.34 1.95 37.15
CA PHE A 448 20.06 0.91 36.42
C PHE A 448 20.30 -0.33 37.27
N ASP A 449 20.03 -0.26 38.57
CA ASP A 449 20.06 -1.40 39.45
C ASP A 449 18.76 -2.23 39.34
N PRO A 450 18.82 -3.53 38.98
CA PRO A 450 17.65 -4.40 38.92
C PRO A 450 16.83 -4.47 40.22
N VAL A 451 17.44 -4.18 41.38
CA VAL A 451 16.77 -4.11 42.68
C VAL A 451 15.78 -2.92 42.75
N CYS A 452 15.95 -1.91 41.88
CA CYS A 452 15.14 -0.70 41.81
C CYS A 452 14.01 -0.76 40.77
N GLU A 453 13.82 -1.91 40.11
CA GLU A 453 12.74 -2.11 39.14
C GLU A 453 11.36 -1.80 39.76
N GLY A 454 10.68 -0.78 39.22
CA GLY A 454 9.35 -0.37 39.67
C GLY A 454 9.31 0.57 40.87
N VAL A 455 10.44 1.14 41.29
CA VAL A 455 10.48 2.23 42.30
C VAL A 455 10.17 3.57 41.61
N PRO A 456 9.04 4.23 41.93
CA PRO A 456 8.76 5.57 41.42
C PRO A 456 9.73 6.57 42.05
N ASP A 457 10.33 7.44 41.24
CA ASP A 457 11.40 8.39 41.61
C ASP A 457 12.77 7.74 41.89
N CYS A 458 13.19 6.75 41.09
CA CYS A 458 14.61 6.35 41.05
C CYS A 458 15.45 7.46 40.39
N GLY A 459 16.70 7.65 40.80
CA GLY A 459 17.52 8.86 40.58
C GLY A 459 17.72 9.34 39.14
N CYS A 460 17.94 10.67 39.04
CA CYS A 460 17.72 11.65 37.96
C CYS A 460 16.24 11.93 37.64
N THR A 461 15.86 13.21 37.67
CA THR A 461 14.51 13.65 37.31
C THR A 461 14.48 13.88 35.81
N PRO A 462 13.77 13.06 35.01
CA PRO A 462 13.74 13.20 33.56
C PRO A 462 13.34 14.63 33.20
N GLN A 463 14.29 15.35 32.60
CA GLN A 463 14.08 16.60 31.88
C GLN A 463 14.09 16.26 30.38
N PRO A 464 13.53 17.10 29.51
CA PRO A 464 13.82 16.99 28.09
C PRO A 464 15.32 17.07 27.84
N GLU A 465 15.84 16.17 27.01
CA GLU A 465 17.27 16.04 26.72
C GLU A 465 17.87 17.37 26.19
N GLN A 466 19.03 17.78 26.72
CA GLN A 466 19.79 18.92 26.20
C GLN A 466 21.01 18.41 25.43
N CYS A 467 20.82 18.29 24.12
CA CYS A 467 21.68 17.59 23.17
C CYS A 467 23.19 17.97 23.04
N LEU A 468 23.75 18.86 23.88
CA LEU A 468 25.18 19.25 23.87
C LEU A 468 25.74 19.57 25.27
N ASN A 469 25.12 19.13 26.35
CA ASN A 469 25.58 19.45 27.70
C ASN A 469 26.53 18.39 28.30
N GLY A 470 26.70 17.23 27.64
CA GLY A 470 27.57 16.15 28.10
C GLY A 470 26.98 15.29 29.21
N GLU A 471 25.68 15.43 29.49
CA GLU A 471 24.93 14.74 30.53
C GLU A 471 23.75 14.00 29.86
N ASP A 472 23.20 13.01 30.57
CA ASP A 472 21.96 12.31 30.22
C ASP A 472 20.85 12.97 31.06
N ASP A 473 20.11 13.90 30.44
CA ASP A 473 19.12 14.75 31.11
C ASP A 473 17.77 14.06 31.27
N ASP A 474 17.46 13.07 30.43
CA ASP A 474 16.19 12.33 30.41
C ASP A 474 16.25 10.92 31.02
N CYS A 475 17.44 10.50 31.43
CA CYS A 475 17.76 9.31 32.21
C CYS A 475 17.70 7.98 31.46
N ASP A 476 17.94 7.97 30.16
CA ASP A 476 17.82 6.77 29.32
C ASP A 476 19.16 6.05 29.00
N THR A 477 20.28 6.51 29.59
CA THR A 477 21.70 6.11 29.41
C THR A 477 22.41 6.64 28.19
N ILE A 478 21.68 7.33 27.33
CA ILE A 478 22.21 7.91 26.12
C ILE A 478 22.32 9.41 26.38
N ALA A 479 23.27 10.07 25.73
CA ALA A 479 23.58 11.46 26.03
C ALA A 479 23.91 12.20 24.75
N ASP A 480 23.51 13.46 24.73
CA ASP A 480 23.73 14.39 23.62
C ASP A 480 23.29 13.77 22.27
N CYS A 481 24.12 13.89 21.23
CA CYS A 481 23.80 13.46 19.87
C CYS A 481 23.81 11.96 19.63
N ASN A 482 24.12 11.16 20.65
CA ASN A 482 23.90 9.73 20.55
C ASN A 482 22.46 9.36 20.95
N ASP A 483 21.75 10.29 21.59
CA ASP A 483 20.42 10.10 22.15
C ASP A 483 19.32 10.12 21.07
N PRO A 484 18.41 9.13 21.05
CA PRO A 484 17.26 9.13 20.15
C PRO A 484 16.37 10.37 20.24
N ASP A 485 16.22 10.96 21.43
CA ASP A 485 15.42 12.17 21.66
C ASP A 485 16.12 13.44 21.14
N CYS A 486 17.39 13.34 20.75
CA CYS A 486 18.17 14.38 20.07
C CYS A 486 18.24 14.24 18.54
N ILE A 487 17.69 13.17 17.97
CA ILE A 487 17.61 12.99 16.51
C ILE A 487 16.75 14.12 15.92
N GLY A 488 17.27 14.82 14.92
CA GLY A 488 16.58 15.94 14.28
C GLY A 488 16.82 17.30 14.91
N THR A 489 17.71 17.42 15.90
CA THR A 489 18.06 18.71 16.50
C THR A 489 19.23 19.40 15.75
N PRO A 490 19.15 20.72 15.48
CA PRO A 490 20.26 21.49 14.88
C PRO A 490 21.57 21.39 15.66
N GLU A 491 21.47 21.12 16.96
CA GLU A 491 22.58 20.91 17.88
C GLU A 491 23.42 19.67 17.52
N CYS A 492 22.83 18.67 16.86
CA CYS A 492 23.45 17.37 16.58
C CYS A 492 23.86 17.13 15.12
N GLY A 493 23.98 18.20 14.34
CA GLY A 493 24.55 18.15 12.99
C GLY A 493 23.54 18.46 11.89
N CYS A 494 22.24 18.53 12.22
CA CYS A 494 21.22 18.92 11.26
C CYS A 494 21.45 20.35 10.77
N ALA A 495 21.78 20.48 9.49
CA ALA A 495 21.78 21.72 8.75
C ALA A 495 20.32 22.19 8.56
N PRO A 496 20.10 23.47 8.24
CA PRO A 496 18.77 23.94 7.86
C PRO A 496 18.36 23.55 6.42
N SER A 497 19.22 22.83 5.69
CA SER A 497 19.00 22.31 4.33
C SER A 497 20.12 21.34 3.94
N GLU A 498 19.80 20.30 3.19
CA GLU A 498 20.76 19.32 2.66
C GLU A 498 21.56 19.82 1.43
N ALA A 499 21.28 21.04 0.97
CA ALA A 499 21.89 21.63 -0.21
C ALA A 499 23.44 21.60 -0.21
N GLY A 500 24.02 20.79 -1.10
CA GLY A 500 25.46 20.65 -1.31
C GLY A 500 26.11 19.46 -0.59
N LEU A 501 25.32 18.61 0.07
CA LEU A 501 25.75 17.35 0.67
C LEU A 501 24.98 16.10 0.15
N CYS A 502 24.18 16.29 -0.90
CA CYS A 502 23.20 15.37 -1.51
C CYS A 502 23.66 13.99 -2.04
N VAL A 503 24.86 13.50 -1.69
CA VAL A 503 25.38 12.18 -2.13
C VAL A 503 26.31 11.55 -1.09
N ASN A 504 26.12 11.87 0.18
CA ASN A 504 27.00 11.42 1.26
C ASN A 504 26.41 10.26 2.09
N GLY A 505 25.16 9.86 1.84
CA GLY A 505 24.48 8.77 2.51
C GLY A 505 23.86 9.13 3.86
N PHE A 506 23.68 10.41 4.17
CA PHE A 506 23.14 10.91 5.43
C PHE A 506 22.02 11.93 5.20
N ASP A 507 21.02 11.91 6.08
CA ASP A 507 19.99 12.95 6.21
C ASP A 507 20.62 14.15 6.96
N ASP A 508 21.17 15.10 6.20
CA ASP A 508 21.97 16.19 6.74
C ASP A 508 21.12 17.36 7.27
N ASP A 509 19.83 17.42 6.95
CA ASP A 509 18.89 18.41 7.53
C ASP A 509 17.77 17.82 8.40
N CYS A 510 17.76 16.49 8.49
CA CYS A 510 16.97 15.68 9.40
C CYS A 510 15.46 15.77 9.16
N ASP A 511 15.03 15.94 7.91
CA ASP A 511 13.62 16.00 7.53
C ASP A 511 13.02 14.62 7.15
N GLY A 512 13.86 13.58 7.14
CA GLY A 512 13.51 12.20 6.86
C GLY A 512 13.73 11.77 5.42
N ALA A 513 14.23 12.66 4.55
CA ALA A 513 14.73 12.32 3.24
C ALA A 513 16.28 12.31 3.25
N ILE A 514 16.88 11.55 2.33
CA ILE A 514 18.35 11.38 2.25
C ILE A 514 18.77 11.59 0.80
N ASP A 515 19.87 12.31 0.62
CA ASP A 515 20.56 12.52 -0.65
C ASP A 515 19.60 13.00 -1.76
N CYS A 516 19.55 12.29 -2.89
CA CYS A 516 18.75 12.69 -4.04
C CYS A 516 17.24 12.47 -3.88
N SER A 517 16.82 11.75 -2.83
CA SER A 517 15.42 11.68 -2.42
C SER A 517 14.97 12.94 -1.67
N ASP A 518 15.91 13.79 -1.24
CA ASP A 518 15.64 15.00 -0.50
C ASP A 518 15.17 16.17 -1.41
N PRO A 519 14.04 16.84 -1.09
CA PRO A 519 13.55 18.00 -1.83
C PRO A 519 14.56 19.17 -1.93
N ASP A 520 15.42 19.35 -0.94
CA ASP A 520 16.48 20.37 -0.92
C ASP A 520 17.62 20.05 -1.89
N CYS A 521 17.69 18.80 -2.36
CA CYS A 521 18.66 18.29 -3.35
C CYS A 521 18.19 18.34 -4.81
N LEU A 522 16.95 18.77 -5.08
CA LEU A 522 16.35 18.89 -6.42
C LEU A 522 17.15 19.74 -7.45
N SER A 523 18.10 20.54 -6.98
CA SER A 523 18.93 21.41 -7.85
C SER A 523 20.40 21.00 -7.89
N ASP A 524 20.79 19.93 -7.19
CA ASP A 524 22.16 19.45 -7.16
C ASP A 524 22.52 18.70 -8.45
N PRO A 525 23.60 19.09 -9.16
CA PRO A 525 24.09 18.38 -10.35
C PRO A 525 24.55 16.94 -10.11
N ALA A 526 24.70 16.51 -8.85
CA ALA A 526 24.96 15.12 -8.49
C ALA A 526 23.69 14.26 -8.54
N CYS A 527 22.49 14.85 -8.41
CA CYS A 527 21.19 14.17 -8.41
C CYS A 527 20.49 14.21 -9.77
N VAL A 528 21.26 14.04 -10.85
CA VAL A 528 20.74 14.07 -12.24
C VAL A 528 20.31 12.66 -12.67
N CYS A 529 19.37 12.08 -11.94
CA CYS A 529 18.62 10.86 -12.29
C CYS A 529 17.12 11.16 -12.52
N ALA A 530 16.67 12.40 -12.26
CA ALA A 530 15.29 12.81 -12.46
C ALA A 530 14.85 12.76 -13.95
N GLY A 531 14.34 11.59 -14.37
CA GLY A 531 13.63 11.36 -15.64
C GLY A 531 14.39 10.57 -16.70
N MET A 532 15.26 9.63 -16.32
CA MET A 532 15.71 8.58 -17.23
C MET A 532 14.87 7.31 -16.99
N ASP A 533 14.69 6.48 -18.02
CA ASP A 533 14.10 5.15 -17.85
C ASP A 533 15.20 4.25 -17.22
N GLU A 534 14.85 3.41 -16.24
CA GLU A 534 15.76 2.49 -15.57
C GLU A 534 16.54 1.59 -16.56
N GLN A 535 17.87 1.53 -16.47
CA GLN A 535 18.66 0.56 -17.23
C GLN A 535 18.79 -0.74 -16.42
N CYS A 536 17.96 -1.71 -16.78
CA CYS A 536 17.76 -2.96 -16.05
C CYS A 536 18.94 -3.95 -15.96
N ASP A 537 20.18 -3.55 -16.27
CA ASP A 537 21.36 -4.42 -16.29
C ASP A 537 22.71 -3.76 -15.93
N ASP A 538 22.70 -2.56 -15.33
CA ASP A 538 23.93 -1.80 -15.08
C ASP A 538 24.32 -1.65 -13.60
N GLY A 539 23.50 -2.19 -12.69
CA GLY A 539 23.78 -2.21 -11.25
C GLY A 539 23.66 -0.86 -10.57
N MET A 540 22.94 0.09 -11.20
CA MET A 540 22.67 1.42 -10.67
C MET A 540 21.15 1.65 -10.55
N ASP A 541 20.79 2.65 -9.75
CA ASP A 541 19.43 3.18 -9.62
C ASP A 541 19.39 4.43 -10.52
N ASP A 542 18.93 4.26 -11.77
CA ASP A 542 19.02 5.27 -12.81
C ASP A 542 17.88 6.31 -12.75
N ASP A 543 16.76 5.96 -12.12
CA ASP A 543 15.61 6.83 -11.95
C ASP A 543 15.39 7.35 -10.51
N CYS A 544 16.22 6.87 -9.57
CA CYS A 544 16.36 7.32 -8.19
C CYS A 544 15.15 7.01 -7.29
N ASP A 545 14.58 5.81 -7.43
CA ASP A 545 13.47 5.31 -6.60
C ASP A 545 13.89 4.28 -5.51
N LEU A 546 15.20 4.04 -5.39
CA LEU A 546 15.88 3.08 -4.48
C LEU A 546 15.77 1.62 -4.88
N LEU A 547 15.27 1.33 -6.07
CA LEU A 547 15.27 0.01 -6.67
C LEU A 547 16.34 -0.01 -7.78
N ILE A 548 16.95 -1.17 -7.98
CA ILE A 548 18.05 -1.34 -8.93
C ILE A 548 17.73 -2.50 -9.85
N ASP A 549 17.99 -2.34 -11.14
CA ASP A 549 17.86 -3.40 -12.14
C ASP A 549 16.51 -4.15 -12.03
N CYS A 550 16.52 -5.47 -11.89
CA CYS A 550 15.31 -6.29 -11.81
C CYS A 550 14.55 -6.21 -10.48
N ALA A 551 15.08 -5.49 -9.48
CA ALA A 551 14.31 -5.15 -8.29
C ALA A 551 13.35 -3.96 -8.55
N ASP A 552 13.54 -3.27 -9.67
CA ASP A 552 12.75 -2.12 -10.08
C ASP A 552 11.49 -2.52 -10.88
N PRO A 553 10.28 -2.10 -10.46
CA PRO A 553 9.03 -2.31 -11.18
C PRO A 553 9.00 -1.73 -12.60
N ASP A 554 9.80 -0.71 -12.91
CA ASP A 554 9.89 -0.14 -14.26
C ASP A 554 10.70 -1.04 -15.22
N CYS A 555 11.39 -2.06 -14.69
CA CYS A 555 12.02 -3.14 -15.43
C CYS A 555 11.09 -4.33 -15.74
N ASP A 556 9.82 -4.30 -15.31
CA ASP A 556 8.83 -5.33 -15.66
C ASP A 556 8.66 -5.43 -17.18
N GLY A 557 9.00 -6.59 -17.74
CA GLY A 557 8.85 -6.81 -19.18
C GLY A 557 10.07 -6.40 -20.01
N VAL A 558 11.14 -5.90 -19.38
CA VAL A 558 12.40 -5.49 -20.03
C VAL A 558 13.45 -6.61 -19.86
N PHE A 559 14.26 -6.86 -20.89
CA PHE A 559 15.37 -7.83 -20.81
C PHE A 559 16.56 -7.14 -20.12
N PRO A 560 17.24 -7.73 -19.11
CA PRO A 560 17.28 -9.15 -18.72
C PRO A 560 16.20 -9.63 -17.72
N CYS A 561 15.38 -8.74 -17.18
CA CYS A 561 14.33 -9.04 -16.18
C CYS A 561 13.08 -9.76 -16.76
N THR A 562 13.25 -10.48 -17.87
CA THR A 562 12.21 -11.28 -18.52
C THR A 562 12.74 -12.63 -19.04
N CYS A 563 12.08 -13.72 -18.61
CA CYS A 563 12.28 -15.06 -19.15
C CYS A 563 11.78 -15.14 -20.61
N LEU A 564 12.68 -15.39 -21.57
CA LEU A 564 12.36 -15.51 -23.01
C LEU A 564 12.12 -16.98 -23.43
N GLY A 565 11.07 -17.63 -22.93
CA GLY A 565 10.70 -18.96 -23.44
C GLY A 565 9.61 -19.72 -22.67
N PRO A 566 9.05 -20.79 -23.26
CA PRO A 566 8.32 -21.80 -22.46
C PRO A 566 9.31 -22.48 -21.50
N PRO A 567 8.90 -22.81 -20.26
CA PRO A 567 9.82 -23.36 -19.24
C PRO A 567 10.53 -24.59 -19.79
N ALA A 568 11.86 -24.49 -19.86
CA ALA A 568 12.75 -25.53 -20.34
C ALA A 568 13.64 -25.95 -19.16
N PRO A 569 13.97 -27.25 -19.00
CA PRO A 569 14.81 -27.67 -17.88
C PRO A 569 16.12 -26.88 -17.83
N GLU A 570 16.50 -26.44 -16.63
CA GLU A 570 17.67 -25.59 -16.43
C GLU A 570 18.94 -26.10 -17.13
N SER A 571 19.58 -25.23 -17.90
CA SER A 571 20.89 -25.49 -18.46
C SER A 571 21.98 -24.90 -17.58
N CYS A 572 22.36 -25.66 -16.54
CA CYS A 572 23.34 -25.42 -15.47
C CYS A 572 24.76 -24.83 -15.80
N SER A 573 24.95 -24.07 -16.87
CA SER A 573 26.21 -23.39 -17.23
C SER A 573 26.04 -22.30 -18.30
N ASN A 574 24.83 -21.79 -18.55
CA ASN A 574 24.57 -20.83 -19.64
C ASN A 574 24.30 -19.40 -19.15
N GLY A 575 24.24 -19.17 -17.84
CA GLY A 575 24.02 -17.88 -17.20
C GLY A 575 22.60 -17.34 -17.41
N ILE A 576 21.62 -18.21 -17.64
CA ILE A 576 20.22 -17.88 -17.93
C ILE A 576 19.33 -18.79 -17.09
N ASP A 577 18.35 -18.22 -16.39
CA ASP A 577 17.24 -18.94 -15.80
C ASP A 577 16.32 -19.50 -16.91
N ASP A 578 16.49 -20.78 -17.27
CA ASP A 578 15.80 -21.43 -18.40
C ASP A 578 14.42 -22.00 -18.01
N ASP A 579 14.14 -22.29 -16.74
CA ASP A 579 12.82 -22.75 -16.24
C ASP A 579 12.01 -21.73 -15.43
N CYS A 580 12.55 -20.52 -15.26
CA CYS A 580 11.91 -19.35 -14.69
C CYS A 580 11.54 -19.52 -13.20
N ASP A 581 12.44 -20.04 -12.37
CA ASP A 581 12.25 -20.19 -10.93
C ASP A 581 13.15 -19.30 -10.05
N ASP A 582 13.79 -18.31 -10.68
CA ASP A 582 14.66 -17.26 -10.11
C ASP A 582 16.03 -17.76 -9.63
N ASP A 583 16.36 -19.04 -9.82
CA ASP A 583 17.69 -19.58 -9.58
C ASP A 583 18.41 -19.83 -10.92
N VAL A 584 19.69 -19.40 -11.04
CA VAL A 584 20.48 -19.54 -12.28
C VAL A 584 21.60 -20.57 -12.10
N ASP A 585 21.81 -21.40 -13.12
CA ASP A 585 22.93 -22.33 -13.24
C ASP A 585 23.15 -23.25 -12.02
N CYS A 586 24.12 -22.94 -11.14
CA CYS A 586 24.45 -23.78 -9.98
C CYS A 586 23.80 -23.33 -8.68
N ALA A 587 23.17 -22.14 -8.69
CA ALA A 587 22.25 -21.72 -7.63
C ALA A 587 20.94 -22.52 -7.70
N ASP A 588 20.58 -23.01 -8.90
CA ASP A 588 19.37 -23.79 -9.12
C ASP A 588 19.45 -25.19 -8.49
N SER A 589 18.44 -25.48 -7.68
CA SER A 589 18.25 -26.75 -6.99
C SER A 589 18.09 -27.96 -7.93
N ASP A 590 17.61 -27.77 -9.15
CA ASP A 590 17.49 -28.77 -10.20
C ASP A 590 18.86 -29.12 -10.84
N CYS A 591 19.87 -28.28 -10.63
CA CYS A 591 21.25 -28.46 -11.11
C CYS A 591 22.19 -29.15 -10.10
N ILE A 592 21.70 -29.55 -8.93
CA ILE A 592 22.47 -30.18 -7.84
C ILE A 592 23.20 -31.50 -8.22
N LEU A 593 22.80 -32.14 -9.33
CA LEU A 593 23.44 -33.34 -9.87
C LEU A 593 24.22 -33.11 -11.17
N SER A 594 24.27 -31.86 -11.65
CA SER A 594 24.93 -31.49 -12.89
C SER A 594 26.46 -31.62 -12.75
N PRO A 595 27.15 -32.24 -13.72
CA PRO A 595 28.61 -32.26 -13.75
C PRO A 595 29.24 -30.86 -13.88
N ALA A 596 28.47 -29.86 -14.33
CA ALA A 596 28.90 -28.46 -14.39
C ALA A 596 29.15 -27.89 -12.99
N CYS A 597 28.25 -28.18 -12.04
CA CYS A 597 28.31 -27.75 -10.64
C CYS A 597 29.15 -28.68 -9.73
N ALA A 598 29.97 -29.57 -10.33
CA ALA A 598 30.75 -30.57 -9.59
C ALA A 598 32.12 -30.06 -9.12
N MET A 599 32.48 -28.80 -9.39
CA MET A 599 33.77 -28.20 -9.02
C MET A 599 33.59 -26.78 -8.45
N CYS A 600 33.05 -26.64 -7.24
CA CYS A 600 33.02 -25.33 -6.57
C CYS A 600 34.47 -24.84 -6.33
N MET A 601 34.80 -23.67 -6.86
CA MET A 601 35.99 -22.90 -6.51
C MET A 601 35.55 -21.50 -6.10
N PRO A 602 36.26 -20.81 -5.18
CA PRO A 602 35.86 -19.47 -4.76
C PRO A 602 35.79 -18.51 -5.95
N GLU A 603 34.70 -17.74 -6.00
CA GLU A 603 34.38 -16.73 -7.01
C GLU A 603 35.60 -15.93 -7.48
N ILE A 604 35.77 -15.83 -8.79
CA ILE A 604 36.76 -14.93 -9.40
C ILE A 604 36.02 -13.69 -9.92
N CYS A 605 35.77 -12.73 -9.04
CA CYS A 605 35.05 -11.51 -9.42
C CYS A 605 35.66 -10.81 -10.65
N GLY A 606 34.83 -10.53 -11.66
CA GLY A 606 35.15 -9.67 -12.82
C GLY A 606 35.45 -10.37 -14.16
N ASN A 607 35.19 -11.67 -14.30
CA ASN A 607 35.26 -12.39 -15.58
C ASN A 607 33.90 -12.62 -16.25
N GLY A 608 32.78 -12.43 -15.53
CA GLY A 608 31.42 -12.62 -16.05
C GLY A 608 30.99 -14.08 -16.19
N GLU A 609 31.58 -14.99 -15.42
CA GLU A 609 31.12 -16.37 -15.24
C GLU A 609 30.89 -16.58 -13.73
N ASP A 610 29.80 -17.23 -13.33
CA ASP A 610 29.56 -17.60 -11.92
C ASP A 610 30.16 -18.99 -11.63
N GLU A 611 31.03 -19.06 -10.63
CA GLU A 611 31.77 -20.25 -10.23
C GLU A 611 31.42 -20.75 -8.83
N ASP A 612 30.48 -20.07 -8.17
CA ASP A 612 30.06 -20.39 -6.82
C ASP A 612 28.93 -21.43 -6.82
N CYS A 613 29.04 -22.34 -5.85
CA CYS A 613 27.99 -23.19 -5.32
C CYS A 613 28.10 -23.18 -3.79
#